data_AF-A0A3D5HP88-F1
#
_entry.id   AF-A0A3D5HP88-F1
#
_cell.length_a   1.000
_cell.length_b   1.000
_cell.length_c   1.000
_cell.angle_alpha   90.00
_cell.angle_beta   90.00
_cell.angle_gamma   90.00
#
_symmetry.space_group_name_H-M   'P 1'
#
loop_
_entity.id
_entity.type
_entity.pdbx_description
1 polymer ?
#
loop_
_entity_poly.entity_id
_entity_poly.type
_entity_poly.pdbx_seq_one_letter_code
_entity_poly.pdbx_strand_id
1 'polypeptide(L)'
;MKYKKAIEYLDKAFSELPEGVELTKGGIGELALANHLGHTLVDGDKNADAYLGELEYEYKISHTDQFNFNFGTRQMQNGMEWQEKITTKVSKWEGAYCARVIGVTVEEVAYIDSTTLLDYLLEHFSKTKGQLLVKNFSMKAFKALKNSS
;
A
#
# COMPACT_ATOMS: atom_id res chain seq x y z
N MET A 1 33.15 -5.80 14.13
CA MET A 1 32.28 -4.72 13.62
C MET A 1 30.98 -4.68 14.40
N LYS A 2 30.46 -3.48 14.69
CA LYS A 2 29.22 -3.25 15.48
C LYS A 2 28.00 -4.00 14.94
N TYR A 3 27.92 -4.21 13.63
CA TYR A 3 26.75 -4.78 12.97
C TYR A 3 26.91 -6.24 12.51
N LYS A 4 28.05 -6.90 12.81
CA LYS A 4 28.39 -8.22 12.26
C LYS A 4 27.27 -9.25 12.45
N LYS A 5 26.81 -9.42 13.69
CA LYS A 5 25.77 -10.40 14.03
C LYS A 5 24.42 -10.09 13.36
N ALA A 6 24.08 -8.82 13.19
CA ALA A 6 22.84 -8.43 12.51
C ALA A 6 22.88 -8.77 11.01
N ILE A 7 24.02 -8.51 10.36
CA ILE A 7 24.22 -8.86 8.95
C ILE A 7 24.18 -10.38 8.76
N GLU A 8 24.79 -11.17 9.65
CA GLU A 8 24.73 -12.63 9.59
C GLU A 8 23.30 -13.19 9.63
N TYR A 9 22.41 -12.61 10.46
CA TYR A 9 21.01 -13.01 10.48
C TYR A 9 20.23 -12.56 9.24
N LEU A 10 20.50 -11.35 8.73
CA LEU A 10 19.87 -10.87 7.52
C LEU A 10 20.28 -11.72 6.32
N ASP A 11 21.56 -12.04 6.17
CA ASP A 11 22.07 -12.90 5.10
C ASP A 11 21.37 -14.27 5.09
N LYS A 12 21.21 -14.88 6.28
CA LYS A 12 20.40 -16.09 6.43
C LYS A 12 18.95 -15.86 6.02
N ALA A 13 18.32 -14.76 6.43
CA ALA A 13 16.94 -14.48 6.04
C ALA A 13 16.79 -14.33 4.52
N PHE A 14 17.73 -13.64 3.85
CA PHE A 14 17.74 -13.52 2.38
C PHE A 14 17.88 -14.87 1.67
N SER A 15 18.64 -15.82 2.24
CA SER A 15 18.79 -17.16 1.66
C SER A 15 17.53 -18.04 1.72
N GLU A 16 16.56 -17.68 2.56
CA GLU A 16 15.30 -18.42 2.75
C GLU A 16 14.11 -17.78 2.02
N LEU A 17 14.34 -16.69 1.28
CA LEU A 17 13.28 -16.01 0.54
C LEU A 17 12.83 -16.84 -0.67
N PRO A 18 11.53 -16.88 -0.96
CA PRO A 18 11.04 -17.40 -2.23
C PRO A 18 11.65 -16.63 -3.40
N GLU A 19 11.78 -17.29 -4.54
CA GLU A 19 12.19 -16.66 -5.79
C GLU A 19 11.27 -15.47 -6.11
N GLY A 20 11.85 -14.33 -6.52
CA GLY A 20 11.10 -13.11 -6.86
C GLY A 20 10.79 -12.17 -5.68
N VAL A 21 10.93 -12.61 -4.42
CA VAL A 21 10.68 -11.77 -3.25
C VAL A 21 11.92 -10.93 -2.91
N GLU A 22 11.76 -9.60 -2.88
CA GLU A 22 12.82 -8.68 -2.48
C GLU A 22 12.46 -7.91 -1.20
N LEU A 23 13.38 -7.87 -0.22
CA LEU A 23 13.15 -7.18 1.07
C LEU A 23 13.51 -5.69 1.04
N THR A 24 13.90 -5.15 -0.11
CA THR A 24 14.27 -3.74 -0.26
C THR A 24 13.00 -2.87 -0.39
N LYS A 25 13.11 -1.57 -0.10
CA LYS A 25 12.07 -0.53 -0.34
C LYS A 25 10.63 -0.83 0.15
N GLY A 26 10.48 -1.43 1.34
CA GLY A 26 9.15 -1.72 1.93
C GLY A 26 8.78 -3.20 1.89
N GLY A 27 9.54 -4.01 1.14
CA GLY A 27 9.28 -5.44 0.96
C GLY A 27 9.21 -6.27 2.25
N ILE A 28 9.93 -5.89 3.33
CA ILE A 28 9.78 -6.55 4.64
C ILE A 28 8.36 -6.41 5.19
N GLY A 29 7.79 -5.21 5.10
CA GLY A 29 6.43 -4.95 5.58
C GLY A 29 5.38 -5.63 4.71
N GLU A 30 5.59 -5.63 3.39
CA GLU A 30 4.70 -6.26 2.41
C GLU A 30 4.69 -7.77 2.60
N LEU A 31 5.87 -8.38 2.76
CA LEU A 31 6.01 -9.79 3.09
C LEU A 31 5.30 -10.13 4.40
N ALA A 32 5.50 -9.33 5.44
CA ALA A 32 4.84 -9.53 6.73
C ALA A 32 3.31 -9.48 6.60
N LEU A 33 2.78 -8.50 5.87
CA LEU A 33 1.34 -8.35 5.67
C LEU A 33 0.76 -9.45 4.77
N ALA A 34 1.43 -9.81 3.68
CA ALA A 34 1.01 -10.88 2.79
C ALA A 34 0.94 -12.22 3.53
N ASN A 35 1.98 -12.56 4.31
CA ASN A 35 1.96 -13.74 5.16
C ASN A 35 0.84 -13.70 6.20
N HIS A 36 0.60 -12.53 6.82
CA HIS A 36 -0.47 -12.37 7.81
C HIS A 36 -1.87 -12.57 7.21
N LEU A 37 -2.09 -12.15 5.96
CA LEU A 37 -3.38 -12.24 5.28
C LEU A 37 -3.55 -13.51 4.43
N GLY A 38 -2.48 -14.31 4.26
CA GLY A 38 -2.48 -15.45 3.34
C GLY A 38 -2.48 -15.04 1.86
N HIS A 39 -2.02 -13.84 1.55
CA HIS A 39 -1.89 -13.31 0.19
C HIS A 39 -0.53 -13.67 -0.42
N THR A 40 -0.41 -13.50 -1.74
CA THR A 40 0.85 -13.61 -2.47
C THR A 40 1.29 -12.24 -2.97
N LEU A 41 2.58 -11.92 -2.85
CA LEU A 41 3.12 -10.66 -3.39
C LEU A 41 3.14 -10.71 -4.92
N VAL A 42 2.95 -9.55 -5.54
CA VAL A 42 3.08 -9.42 -7.00
C VAL A 42 4.57 -9.31 -7.37
N ASP A 43 5.00 -10.08 -8.37
CA ASP A 43 6.38 -10.00 -8.85
C ASP A 43 6.64 -8.66 -9.57
N GLY A 44 7.54 -7.87 -9.00
CA GLY A 44 8.00 -6.57 -9.52
C GLY A 44 7.03 -5.42 -9.25
N ASP A 45 7.38 -4.23 -9.74
CA ASP A 45 6.60 -2.99 -9.56
C ASP A 45 5.44 -2.95 -10.57
N LYS A 46 4.40 -3.75 -10.30
CA LYS A 46 3.15 -3.80 -11.07
C LYS A 46 2.07 -2.99 -10.34
N ASN A 47 0.89 -2.84 -10.96
CA ASN A 47 -0.17 -1.92 -10.50
C ASN A 47 -0.72 -2.20 -9.08
N ALA A 48 -0.42 -3.35 -8.48
CA ALA A 48 -0.89 -3.80 -7.17
C ALA A 48 0.27 -4.46 -6.40
N ASP A 49 0.16 -4.50 -5.07
CA ASP A 49 1.22 -4.98 -4.18
C ASP A 49 1.07 -6.48 -3.87
N ALA A 50 -0.17 -6.98 -3.81
CA ALA A 50 -0.46 -8.39 -3.51
C ALA A 50 -1.75 -8.88 -4.17
N TYR A 51 -1.94 -10.19 -4.22
CA TYR A 51 -3.17 -10.83 -4.70
C TYR A 51 -3.61 -12.03 -3.85
N LEU A 52 -4.91 -12.34 -3.91
CA LEU A 52 -5.50 -13.56 -3.38
C LEU A 52 -6.45 -14.15 -4.44
N GLY A 53 -6.06 -15.29 -5.04
CA GLY A 53 -6.76 -15.80 -6.22
C GLY A 53 -6.60 -14.83 -7.39
N GLU A 54 -7.72 -14.34 -7.93
CA GLU A 54 -7.74 -13.35 -9.03
C GLU A 54 -7.89 -11.90 -8.53
N LEU A 55 -8.00 -11.69 -7.21
CA LEU A 55 -8.23 -10.37 -6.63
C LEU A 55 -6.91 -9.66 -6.32
N GLU A 56 -6.74 -8.45 -6.83
CA GLU A 56 -5.56 -7.60 -6.61
C GLU A 56 -5.79 -6.57 -5.49
N TYR A 57 -4.76 -6.30 -4.69
CA TYR A 57 -4.82 -5.39 -3.54
C TYR A 57 -3.65 -4.41 -3.52
N GLU A 58 -3.94 -3.17 -3.12
CA GLU A 58 -2.92 -2.18 -2.77
C GLU A 58 -2.60 -2.27 -1.27
N TYR A 59 -1.31 -2.28 -0.92
CA TYR A 59 -0.81 -2.20 0.44
C TYR A 59 -0.27 -0.82 0.77
N LYS A 60 -0.53 -0.40 2.00
CA LYS A 60 0.08 0.78 2.61
C LYS A 60 0.56 0.40 3.99
N ILE A 61 1.88 0.31 4.14
CA ILE A 61 2.51 -0.14 5.38
C ILE A 61 3.22 1.03 6.04
N SER A 62 3.11 1.11 7.36
CA SER A 62 3.70 2.18 8.14
C SER A 62 4.20 1.70 9.49
N HIS A 63 5.33 2.25 9.93
CA HIS A 63 5.80 2.10 11.32
C HIS A 63 5.28 3.24 12.21
N THR A 64 4.70 4.29 11.63
CA THR A 64 4.38 5.57 12.30
C THR A 64 2.92 6.00 12.17
N ASP A 65 2.02 5.09 11.78
CA ASP A 65 0.58 5.37 11.57
C ASP A 65 0.32 6.44 10.50
N GLN A 66 1.11 6.42 9.43
CA GLN A 66 1.05 7.34 8.30
C GLN A 66 1.04 6.55 6.98
N PHE A 67 -0.12 6.52 6.32
CA PHE A 67 -0.38 5.72 5.13
C PHE A 67 -0.61 6.62 3.91
N ASN A 68 0.39 6.69 3.03
CA ASN A 68 0.39 7.63 1.90
C ASN A 68 -0.13 6.99 0.61
N PHE A 69 -1.31 7.41 0.17
CA PHE A 69 -1.80 7.12 -1.18
C PHE A 69 -1.33 8.23 -2.11
N ASN A 70 -0.40 7.91 -3.01
CA ASN A 70 0.20 8.86 -3.95
C ASN A 70 -0.22 8.54 -5.39
N PHE A 71 -0.86 9.50 -6.04
CA PHE A 71 -1.30 9.42 -7.43
C PHE A 71 -0.54 10.41 -8.33
N GLY A 72 0.62 10.91 -7.91
CA GLY A 72 1.47 11.83 -8.67
C GLY A 72 0.91 13.24 -8.78
N THR A 73 1.21 13.95 -9.86
CA THR A 73 0.75 15.33 -10.09
C THR A 73 -0.67 15.37 -10.66
N ARG A 74 -1.39 16.47 -10.38
CA ARG A 74 -2.72 16.75 -10.96
C ARG A 74 -2.70 16.89 -12.47
N GLN A 75 -1.75 17.67 -12.99
CA GLN A 75 -1.57 17.86 -14.41
C GLN A 75 -0.63 16.78 -14.94
N MET A 76 -1.08 16.04 -15.96
CA MET A 76 -0.29 15.08 -16.69
C MET A 76 0.12 15.65 -18.05
N GLN A 77 1.29 15.24 -18.57
CA GLN A 77 1.78 15.70 -19.87
C GLN A 77 0.91 15.23 -21.05
N ASN A 78 0.10 14.19 -20.86
CA ASN A 78 -0.79 13.62 -21.87
C ASN A 78 -2.22 14.20 -21.86
N GLY A 79 -2.50 15.20 -21.02
CA GLY A 79 -3.83 15.82 -20.94
C GLY A 79 -4.91 15.02 -20.20
N MET A 80 -4.58 13.88 -19.58
CA MET A 80 -5.52 13.12 -18.76
C MET A 80 -5.91 13.90 -17.50
N GLU A 81 -7.21 13.95 -17.21
CA GLU A 81 -7.74 14.57 -15.99
C GLU A 81 -7.41 13.73 -14.75
N TRP A 82 -7.22 14.39 -13.61
CA TRP A 82 -6.78 13.72 -12.39
C TRP A 82 -7.80 12.70 -11.87
N GLN A 83 -9.09 12.92 -12.09
CA GLN A 83 -10.17 12.01 -11.70
C GLN A 83 -10.05 10.69 -12.46
N GLU A 84 -9.81 10.75 -13.77
CA GLU A 84 -9.64 9.58 -14.63
C GLU A 84 -8.41 8.77 -14.21
N LYS A 85 -7.33 9.45 -13.85
CA LYS A 85 -6.10 8.82 -13.34
C LYS A 85 -6.36 8.01 -12.06
N ILE A 86 -7.02 8.62 -11.07
CA ILE A 86 -7.33 7.94 -9.81
C ILE A 86 -8.28 6.77 -10.06
N THR A 87 -9.33 7.00 -10.84
CA THR A 87 -10.33 5.96 -11.18
C THR A 87 -9.66 4.77 -11.88
N THR A 88 -8.80 5.02 -12.87
CA THR A 88 -8.10 3.96 -13.62
C THR A 88 -7.15 3.15 -12.74
N LYS A 89 -6.50 3.78 -11.76
CA LYS A 89 -5.61 3.08 -10.84
C LYS A 89 -6.40 2.27 -9.81
N VAL A 90 -7.37 2.88 -9.14
CA VAL A 90 -8.11 2.28 -8.03
C VAL A 90 -9.07 1.18 -8.49
N SER A 91 -9.66 1.30 -9.68
CA SER A 91 -10.60 0.30 -10.24
C SER A 91 -9.96 -1.05 -10.59
N LYS A 92 -8.63 -1.14 -10.61
CA LYS A 92 -7.93 -2.42 -10.81
C LYS A 92 -7.87 -3.26 -9.54
N TRP A 93 -8.10 -2.64 -8.39
CA TRP A 93 -7.99 -3.30 -7.10
C TRP A 93 -9.36 -3.74 -6.61
N GLU A 94 -9.38 -4.86 -5.90
CA GLU A 94 -10.49 -5.23 -5.03
C GLU A 94 -10.58 -4.28 -3.83
N GLY A 95 -9.43 -3.82 -3.35
CA GLY A 95 -9.36 -2.80 -2.30
C GLY A 95 -7.95 -2.52 -1.82
N ALA A 96 -7.86 -1.78 -0.72
CA ALA A 96 -6.59 -1.40 -0.13
C ALA A 96 -6.50 -1.80 1.34
N TYR A 97 -5.32 -2.28 1.72
CA TYR A 97 -4.96 -2.54 3.11
C TYR A 97 -4.02 -1.47 3.65
N CYS A 98 -4.33 -0.92 4.81
CA CYS A 98 -3.38 -0.18 5.63
C CYS A 98 -2.92 -1.08 6.78
N ALA A 99 -1.61 -1.19 7.02
CA ALA A 99 -1.07 -2.02 8.10
C ALA A 99 0.04 -1.33 8.90
N ARG A 100 -0.11 -1.29 10.22
CA ARG A 100 0.95 -0.88 11.13
C ARG A 100 1.83 -2.10 11.44
N VAL A 101 3.10 -2.01 11.11
CA VAL A 101 4.08 -3.11 11.28
C VAL A 101 5.21 -2.65 12.19
N ILE A 102 5.73 -3.52 13.05
CA ILE A 102 6.93 -3.27 13.87
C ILE A 102 7.88 -4.46 13.70
N GLY A 103 9.03 -4.23 13.05
CA GLY A 103 9.86 -5.33 12.55
C GLY A 103 9.12 -6.09 11.47
N VAL A 104 8.72 -7.33 11.76
CA VAL A 104 7.88 -8.19 10.90
C VAL A 104 6.51 -8.49 11.52
N THR A 105 6.20 -7.92 12.68
CA THR A 105 4.94 -8.14 13.38
C THR A 105 3.89 -7.16 12.86
N VAL A 106 2.79 -7.68 12.31
CA VAL A 106 1.61 -6.89 11.96
C VAL A 106 0.83 -6.60 13.25
N GLU A 107 0.85 -5.35 13.68
CA GLU A 107 0.21 -4.90 14.92
C GLU A 107 -1.27 -4.55 14.71
N GLU A 108 -1.58 -3.96 13.55
CA GLU A 108 -2.92 -3.50 13.23
C GLU A 108 -3.10 -3.46 11.72
N VAL A 109 -4.27 -3.90 11.25
CA VAL A 109 -4.63 -3.90 9.84
C VAL A 109 -6.04 -3.36 9.65
N ALA A 110 -6.27 -2.67 8.54
CA ALA A 110 -7.59 -2.26 8.09
C ALA A 110 -7.68 -2.43 6.57
N TYR A 111 -8.85 -2.89 6.11
CA TYR A 111 -9.21 -3.04 4.71
C TYR A 111 -10.31 -2.04 4.35
N ILE A 112 -10.27 -1.50 3.13
CA ILE A 112 -11.38 -0.78 2.50
C ILE A 112 -11.53 -1.31 1.07
N ASP A 113 -12.75 -1.47 0.58
CA ASP A 113 -12.99 -1.82 -0.81
C ASP A 113 -12.66 -0.64 -1.74
N SER A 114 -12.40 -0.95 -3.01
CA SER A 114 -11.99 0.05 -3.99
C SER A 114 -13.07 1.09 -4.30
N THR A 115 -14.35 0.74 -4.17
CA THR A 115 -15.47 1.67 -4.43
C THR A 115 -15.52 2.75 -3.35
N THR A 116 -15.59 2.36 -2.08
CA THR A 116 -15.58 3.32 -0.96
C THR A 116 -14.30 4.16 -0.94
N LEU A 117 -13.15 3.55 -1.25
CA LEU A 117 -11.89 4.30 -1.35
C LEU A 117 -11.92 5.33 -2.48
N LEU A 118 -12.37 4.94 -3.67
CA LEU A 118 -12.43 5.81 -4.84
C LEU A 118 -13.32 7.01 -4.58
N ASP A 119 -14.54 6.80 -4.08
CA ASP A 119 -15.50 7.86 -3.78
C ASP A 119 -14.89 8.89 -2.81
N TYR A 120 -14.28 8.41 -1.73
CA TYR A 120 -13.60 9.28 -0.78
C TYR A 120 -12.46 10.07 -1.42
N LEU A 121 -11.61 9.43 -2.24
CA LEU A 121 -10.46 10.08 -2.86
C LEU A 121 -10.91 11.16 -3.86
N LEU A 122 -11.92 10.88 -4.67
CA LEU A 122 -12.49 11.86 -5.61
C LEU A 122 -13.07 13.06 -4.86
N GLU A 123 -13.85 12.82 -3.81
CA GLU A 123 -14.39 13.89 -2.98
C GLU A 123 -13.27 14.71 -2.34
N HIS A 124 -12.30 14.06 -1.72
CA HIS A 124 -11.17 14.71 -1.08
C HIS A 124 -10.37 15.59 -2.05
N PHE A 125 -10.02 15.05 -3.23
CA PHE A 125 -9.21 15.79 -4.19
C PHE A 125 -9.97 16.88 -4.94
N SER A 126 -11.30 16.80 -5.03
CA SER A 126 -12.14 17.90 -5.52
C SER A 126 -12.08 19.14 -4.62
N LYS A 127 -11.84 18.95 -3.32
CA LYS A 127 -11.78 20.00 -2.29
C LYS A 127 -10.38 20.55 -2.07
N THR A 128 -9.35 19.99 -2.70
CA THR A 128 -7.95 20.38 -2.53
C THR A 128 -7.35 20.94 -3.83
N LYS A 129 -6.36 21.83 -3.71
CA LYS A 129 -5.75 22.53 -4.86
C LYS A 129 -4.25 22.28 -5.04
N GLY A 130 -3.60 21.54 -4.12
CA GLY A 130 -2.15 21.31 -4.17
C GLY A 130 -1.73 20.44 -5.36
N GLN A 131 -0.57 20.71 -5.96
CA GLN A 131 -0.15 20.07 -7.22
C GLN A 131 -0.04 18.54 -7.15
N LEU A 132 0.31 18.00 -5.97
CA LEU A 132 0.42 16.57 -5.75
C LEU A 132 -0.90 15.99 -5.22
N LEU A 133 -1.31 14.87 -5.81
CA LEU A 133 -2.45 14.06 -5.39
C LEU A 133 -1.97 13.03 -4.36
N VAL A 134 -1.67 13.51 -3.16
CA VAL A 134 -1.26 12.67 -2.04
C VAL A 134 -2.29 12.79 -0.94
N LYS A 135 -2.85 11.65 -0.54
CA LYS A 135 -3.69 11.54 0.65
C LYS A 135 -3.00 10.65 1.67
N ASN A 136 -2.61 11.26 2.78
CA ASN A 136 -2.17 10.52 3.96
C ASN A 136 -3.36 10.17 4.85
N PHE A 137 -3.40 8.93 5.34
CA PHE A 137 -4.32 8.51 6.39
C PHE A 137 -3.56 8.11 7.66
N SER A 138 -4.18 8.36 8.81
CA SER A 138 -3.96 7.55 10.01
C SER A 138 -4.87 6.33 9.99
N MET A 139 -4.54 5.28 10.74
CA MET A 139 -5.37 4.07 10.83
C MET A 139 -6.79 4.40 11.28
N LYS A 140 -6.94 5.30 12.27
CA LYS A 140 -8.26 5.76 12.75
C LYS A 140 -9.08 6.39 11.62
N ALA A 141 -8.47 7.28 10.83
CA ALA A 141 -9.16 7.94 9.73
C ALA A 141 -9.52 6.97 8.60
N PHE A 142 -8.62 6.03 8.29
CA PHE A 142 -8.86 5.00 7.27
C PHE A 142 -10.01 4.06 7.66
N LYS A 143 -10.04 3.58 8.91
CA LYS A 143 -11.14 2.76 9.44
C LYS A 143 -12.49 3.47 9.42
N ALA A 144 -12.49 4.80 9.59
CA ALA A 144 -13.72 5.60 9.58
C ALA A 144 -14.37 5.72 8.20
N LEU A 145 -13.66 5.38 7.11
CA LEU A 145 -14.23 5.38 5.75
C LEU A 145 -15.42 4.42 5.64
N LYS A 146 -15.38 3.26 6.34
CA LYS A 146 -16.47 2.25 6.34
C LYS A 146 -17.81 2.75 6.89
N ASN A 147 -17.80 3.84 7.66
CA ASN A 147 -19.00 4.39 8.30
C ASN A 147 -19.59 5.55 7.50
N SER A 148 -19.02 5.89 6.35
CA SER A 148 -19.39 7.08 5.56
C SER A 148 -20.18 6.77 4.29
N SER A 149 -20.64 5.52 4.13
CA SER A 149 -21.43 5.03 2.98
C SER A 149 -22.84 4.65 3.39
#